data_AF-A0A0F9L4U0-F1
#
_entry.id   AF-A0A0F9L4U0-F1
#
_cell.length_a   1.000
_cell.length_b   1.000
_cell.length_c   1.000
_cell.angle_alpha   90.00
_cell.angle_beta   90.00
_cell.angle_gamma   90.00
#
_symmetry.space_group_name_H-M   'P 1'
#
loop_
_entity.id
_entity.type
_entity.pdbx_description
1 polymer ?
#
loop_
_entity_poly.entity_id
_entity_poly.type
_entity_poly.pdbx_seq_one_letter_code
_entity_poly.pdbx_strand_id
1 'polypeptide(L)'
;MQRSRLVMAEHLGRPLLRSEWVHHKNENTMDDRIKNLEIKSPKQHAIHHWVSRVVSVESRRKMSLNHMGMAGKHHSIESRKRISLNNGMRNKYHTIETRNRMSLVRRDYWLQQRYPGL
;
A
#
# COMPACT_ATOMS: atom_id res chain seq x y z
N MET A 1 1.55 13.55 10.45
CA MET A 1 2.96 13.19 10.13
C MET A 1 3.82 14.35 9.65
N GLN A 2 3.32 15.32 8.87
CA GLN A 2 4.17 16.45 8.44
C GLN A 2 4.67 17.31 9.62
N ARG A 3 3.79 17.60 10.60
CA ARG A 3 4.17 18.33 11.83
C ARG A 3 5.24 17.61 12.65
N SER A 4 5.04 16.33 12.97
CA SER A 4 6.01 15.54 13.73
C SER A 4 7.37 15.40 13.03
N ARG A 5 7.39 15.42 11.69
CA ARG A 5 8.63 15.44 10.90
C ARG A 5 9.41 16.75 11.09
N LEU A 6 8.74 17.89 11.17
CA LEU A 6 9.40 19.18 11.40
C LEU A 6 10.01 19.24 12.80
N VAL A 7 9.25 18.84 13.83
CA VAL A 7 9.73 18.80 15.22
C VAL A 7 10.97 17.90 15.36
N MET A 8 10.96 16.74 14.70
CA MET A 8 12.11 15.85 14.72
C MET A 8 13.31 16.40 13.92
N ALA A 9 13.06 17.09 12.80
CA ALA A 9 14.13 17.70 12.00
C ALA A 9 14.85 18.81 12.77
N GLU A 10 14.09 19.66 13.45
CA GLU A 10 14.60 20.72 14.32
C GLU A 10 15.42 20.14 15.48
N HIS A 11 14.91 19.10 16.13
CA HIS A 11 15.62 18.44 17.23
C HIS A 11 16.96 17.82 16.79
N LEU A 12 17.02 17.27 15.58
CA LEU A 12 18.26 16.70 15.02
C LEU A 12 19.22 17.75 14.45
N GLY A 13 18.77 18.99 14.26
CA GLY A 13 19.53 20.02 13.56
C GLY A 13 19.76 19.72 12.07
N ARG A 14 19.00 18.79 11.48
CA ARG A 14 19.08 18.42 10.05
C ARG A 14 17.74 17.93 9.51
N PRO A 15 17.51 18.04 8.18
CA PRO A 15 16.36 17.40 7.56
C PRO A 15 16.39 15.88 7.75
N LEU A 16 15.22 15.28 7.94
CA LEU A 16 15.10 13.81 7.91
C LEU A 16 15.30 13.30 6.49
N LEU A 17 16.02 12.19 6.38
CA LEU A 17 16.19 11.44 5.13
C LEU A 17 14.85 10.83 4.69
N ARG A 18 14.77 10.49 3.40
CA ARG A 18 13.58 9.80 2.83
C ARG A 18 13.34 8.43 3.48
N SER A 19 14.39 7.79 3.96
CA SER A 19 14.35 6.51 4.68
C SER A 19 14.00 6.64 6.16
N GLU A 20 13.89 7.85 6.71
CA GLU A 20 13.59 8.08 8.12
C GLU A 20 12.11 8.44 8.29
N TRP A 21 11.38 7.59 9.00
CA TRP A 21 9.95 7.75 9.28
C TRP A 21 9.77 8.06 10.76
N VAL A 22 8.98 9.09 11.07
CA VAL A 22 8.66 9.47 12.44
C VAL A 22 7.46 8.65 12.91
N HIS A 23 7.61 7.98 14.05
CA HIS A 23 6.60 7.18 14.70
C HIS A 23 6.25 7.78 16.07
N HIS A 24 4.97 7.79 16.41
CA HIS A 24 4.45 8.21 17.72
C HIS A 24 4.36 6.99 18.63
N LYS A 25 5.20 6.92 19.67
CA LYS A 25 5.31 5.75 20.57
C LYS A 25 4.01 5.42 21.30
N ASN A 26 3.23 6.45 21.65
CA ASN A 26 1.93 6.30 22.30
C ASN A 26 0.75 6.18 21.33
N GLU A 27 1.01 6.03 20.03
CA GLU A 27 0.01 5.97 18.96
C GLU A 27 -0.89 7.22 18.84
N ASN A 28 -0.64 8.27 19.62
CA ASN A 28 -1.35 9.53 19.57
C ASN A 28 -0.66 10.49 18.60
N THR A 29 -1.25 10.65 17.42
CA THR A 29 -0.72 11.51 16.35
C THR A 29 -0.74 13.00 16.66
N MET A 30 -1.38 13.41 17.76
CA MET A 30 -1.45 14.81 18.21
C MET A 30 -0.33 15.17 19.21
N ASP A 31 0.34 14.17 19.80
CA ASP A 31 1.40 14.36 20.78
C ASP A 31 2.77 14.41 20.11
N ASP A 32 3.17 15.59 19.68
CA ASP A 32 4.44 15.83 18.98
C ASP A 32 5.62 16.12 19.92
N ARG A 33 5.51 15.83 21.22
CA ARG A 33 6.65 15.98 22.14
C ARG A 33 7.78 15.06 21.71
N ILE A 34 9.02 15.56 21.64
CA ILE A 34 10.16 14.81 21.13
C ILE A 34 10.36 13.44 21.81
N LYS A 35 10.08 13.36 23.13
CA LYS A 35 10.14 12.12 23.91
C LYS A 35 9.18 11.02 23.38
N ASN A 36 8.04 11.43 22.83
CA ASN A 36 7.02 10.56 22.23
C ASN A 36 7.30 10.21 20.76
N LEU A 37 8.28 10.86 20.13
CA LEU A 37 8.66 10.59 18.76
C LEU A 37 9.82 9.59 18.71
N GLU A 38 9.82 8.74 17.68
CA GLU A 38 10.90 7.81 17.38
C GLU A 38 11.16 7.79 15.87
N ILE A 39 12.42 7.69 15.45
CA ILE A 39 12.75 7.45 14.05
C ILE A 39 12.84 5.95 13.81
N LYS A 40 12.09 5.47 12.81
CA LYS A 40 12.17 4.09 12.33
C LYS A 40 12.45 4.08 10.82
N SER A 41 13.06 3.01 10.34
CA SER A 41 13.10 2.75 8.90
C SER A 41 11.69 2.43 8.36
N PRO A 42 11.43 2.54 7.04
CA PRO A 42 10.10 2.29 6.48
C PRO A 42 9.66 0.85 6.73
N LYS A 43 10.62 -0.09 6.70
CA LYS A 43 10.40 -1.51 7.02
C LYS A 43 9.96 -1.70 8.48
N GLN A 44 10.68 -1.11 9.43
CA GLN A 44 10.35 -1.21 10.85
C GLN A 44 9.02 -0.53 11.16
N HIS A 45 8.75 0.63 10.56
CA HIS A 45 7.47 1.32 10.70
C HIS A 45 6.32 0.44 10.19
N ALA A 46 6.47 -0.20 9.03
CA ALA A 46 5.46 -1.12 8.51
C ALA A 46 5.26 -2.31 9.45
N ILE A 47 6.33 -3.00 9.86
CA ILE A 47 6.25 -4.15 10.77
C ILE A 47 5.48 -3.78 12.04
N HIS A 48 5.75 -2.60 12.61
CA HIS A 48 5.05 -2.17 13.82
C HIS A 48 3.53 -2.07 13.60
N HIS A 49 3.07 -1.46 12.51
CA HIS A 49 1.64 -1.39 12.18
C HIS A 49 1.01 -2.75 11.87
N TRP A 50 1.78 -3.69 11.34
CA TRP A 50 1.29 -5.04 11.03
C TRP A 50 1.25 -5.95 12.25
N VAL A 51 2.26 -5.91 13.10
CA VAL A 51 2.39 -6.77 14.29
C VAL A 51 1.45 -6.31 15.41
N SER A 52 1.28 -5.00 15.60
CA SER A 52 0.39 -4.47 16.64
C SER A 52 -1.10 -4.69 16.35
N ARG A 53 -1.46 -5.10 15.13
CA ARG A 53 -2.87 -5.39 14.79
C ARG A 53 -3.30 -6.70 15.45
N VAL A 54 -3.95 -6.59 16.60
CA VAL A 54 -4.72 -7.70 17.17
C VAL A 54 -5.95 -7.92 16.29
N VAL A 55 -5.88 -8.93 15.42
CA VAL A 55 -7.03 -9.32 14.59
C VAL A 55 -8.09 -9.95 15.50
N SER A 56 -9.32 -9.40 15.46
CA SER A 56 -10.43 -9.93 16.26
C SER A 56 -10.68 -11.41 15.97
N VAL A 57 -11.19 -12.13 16.97
CA VAL A 57 -11.54 -13.55 16.81
C VAL A 57 -12.54 -13.72 15.66
N GLU A 58 -13.48 -12.80 15.52
CA GLU A 58 -14.44 -12.79 14.42
C GLU A 58 -13.79 -12.63 13.04
N SER A 59 -12.85 -11.68 12.89
CA SER A 59 -12.11 -11.49 11.65
C SER A 59 -11.27 -12.72 11.29
N ARG A 60 -10.62 -13.33 12.28
CA ARG A 60 -9.88 -14.60 12.12
C ARG A 60 -10.80 -15.74 11.71
N ARG A 61 -11.98 -15.86 12.32
CA ARG A 61 -12.99 -16.87 11.96
C ARG A 61 -13.48 -16.68 10.52
N LYS A 62 -13.82 -15.46 10.12
CA LYS A 62 -14.24 -15.16 8.74
C LYS A 62 -13.16 -15.52 7.72
N MET A 63 -11.91 -15.15 7.99
CA MET A 63 -10.78 -15.55 7.14
C MET A 63 -10.63 -17.07 7.09
N SER A 64 -10.69 -17.75 8.23
CA SER A 64 -10.60 -19.21 8.30
C SER A 64 -11.71 -19.90 7.51
N LEU A 65 -12.96 -19.48 7.67
CA LEU A 65 -14.12 -20.00 6.94
C LEU A 65 -13.96 -19.85 5.42
N ASN A 66 -13.46 -18.70 4.96
CA ASN A 66 -13.17 -18.49 3.53
C ASN A 66 -12.08 -19.44 3.00
N HIS A 67 -11.16 -19.89 3.86
CA HIS A 67 -10.05 -20.78 3.50
C HIS A 67 -10.34 -22.27 3.72
N MET A 68 -11.33 -22.64 4.54
CA MET A 68 -11.67 -24.06 4.84
C MET A 68 -12.05 -24.88 3.61
N GLY A 69 -12.50 -24.22 2.53
CA GLY A 69 -12.80 -24.88 1.25
C GLY A 69 -11.67 -24.90 0.24
N MET A 70 -10.48 -24.41 0.56
CA MET A 70 -9.35 -24.24 -0.37
C MET A 70 -8.16 -25.17 -0.06
N ALA A 71 -8.11 -25.76 1.13
CA ALA A 71 -7.06 -26.71 1.50
C ALA A 71 -7.07 -27.93 0.55
N GLY A 72 -5.94 -28.22 -0.08
CA GLY A 72 -5.80 -29.34 -1.02
C GLY A 72 -6.45 -29.15 -2.39
N LYS A 73 -7.18 -28.05 -2.63
CA LYS A 73 -7.72 -27.76 -3.98
C LYS A 73 -6.60 -27.24 -4.88
N HIS A 74 -6.05 -28.15 -5.64
CA HIS A 74 -5.19 -27.81 -6.76
C HIS A 74 -6.04 -27.20 -7.89
N HIS A 75 -5.62 -26.05 -8.42
CA HIS A 75 -6.20 -25.52 -9.65
C HIS A 75 -6.27 -26.62 -10.71
N SER A 76 -7.41 -26.71 -11.42
CA SER A 76 -7.56 -27.63 -12.55
C SER A 76 -6.44 -27.41 -13.57
N ILE A 77 -6.13 -28.43 -14.36
CA ILE A 77 -5.11 -28.32 -15.42
C ILE A 77 -5.43 -27.13 -16.33
N GLU A 78 -6.70 -26.89 -16.64
CA GLU A 78 -7.16 -25.76 -17.44
C GLU A 78 -6.94 -24.41 -16.73
N SER A 79 -7.29 -24.29 -15.44
CA SER A 79 -6.99 -23.07 -14.66
C SER A 79 -5.49 -22.83 -14.55
N ARG A 80 -4.67 -23.87 -14.34
CA ARG A 80 -3.21 -23.77 -14.30
C ARG A 80 -2.65 -23.30 -15.65
N LYS A 81 -3.15 -23.86 -16.77
CA LYS A 81 -2.78 -23.42 -18.12
C LYS A 81 -3.17 -21.97 -18.35
N ARG A 82 -4.39 -21.55 -17.98
CA ARG A 82 -4.86 -20.16 -18.11
C ARG A 82 -4.01 -19.18 -17.29
N ILE A 83 -3.71 -19.51 -16.03
CA ILE A 83 -2.84 -18.71 -15.16
C ILE A 83 -1.42 -18.63 -15.74
N SER A 84 -0.89 -19.74 -16.26
CA SER A 84 0.42 -19.80 -16.92
C SER A 84 0.48 -18.91 -18.16
N LEU A 85 -0.53 -19.00 -19.04
CA LEU A 85 -0.65 -18.17 -20.24
C LEU A 85 -0.76 -16.67 -19.90
N ASN A 86 -1.51 -16.32 -18.85
CA ASN A 86 -1.65 -14.93 -18.39
C ASN A 86 -0.39 -14.42 -17.67
N ASN A 87 0.34 -15.26 -16.95
CA ASN A 87 1.61 -14.87 -16.31
C ASN A 87 2.69 -14.53 -17.36
N GLY A 88 2.61 -15.10 -18.57
CA GLY A 88 3.45 -14.70 -19.72
C GLY A 88 3.21 -13.26 -20.21
N MET A 89 2.17 -12.57 -19.72
CA MET A 89 1.90 -11.15 -20.00
C MET A 89 2.42 -10.21 -18.91
N ARG A 90 2.83 -10.70 -17.72
CA ARG A 90 3.25 -9.84 -16.60
C ARG A 90 4.48 -8.97 -16.88
N ASN A 91 5.27 -9.30 -17.91
CA ASN A 91 6.46 -8.55 -18.34
C ASN A 91 6.39 -8.06 -19.80
N LYS A 92 5.22 -8.09 -20.46
CA LYS A 92 5.10 -7.55 -21.82
C LYS A 92 4.77 -6.06 -21.75
N TYR A 93 5.66 -5.22 -22.29
CA TYR A 93 5.36 -3.80 -22.51
C TYR A 93 4.12 -3.69 -23.41
N HIS A 94 3.14 -2.85 -23.02
CA HIS A 94 2.01 -2.54 -23.88
C HIS A 94 2.51 -2.05 -25.24
N THR A 95 1.88 -2.52 -26.32
CA THR A 95 2.14 -1.99 -27.67
C THR A 95 1.92 -0.48 -27.68
N ILE A 96 2.61 0.24 -28.57
CA ILE A 96 2.50 1.71 -28.67
C ILE A 96 1.03 2.11 -28.85
N GLU A 97 0.28 1.37 -29.67
CA GLU A 97 -1.15 1.60 -29.88
C GLU A 97 -1.98 1.43 -28.60
N THR A 98 -1.73 0.36 -27.83
CA THR A 98 -2.43 0.13 -26.56
C THR A 98 -2.08 1.22 -25.54
N ARG A 99 -0.80 1.64 -25.48
CA ARG A 99 -0.34 2.72 -24.61
C ARG A 99 -0.98 4.05 -25.00
N ASN A 100 -1.10 4.34 -26.29
CA ASN A 100 -1.76 5.55 -26.80
C ASN A 100 -3.25 5.55 -26.48
N ARG A 101 -3.95 4.43 -26.68
CA ARG A 101 -5.37 4.27 -26.31
C ARG A 101 -5.58 4.51 -24.81
N MET A 102 -4.74 3.92 -23.96
CA MET A 102 -4.80 4.14 -22.50
C MET A 102 -4.51 5.59 -22.11
N SER A 103 -3.58 6.25 -22.81
CA SER A 103 -3.27 7.67 -22.61
C SER A 103 -4.46 8.58 -22.96
N LEU A 104 -5.12 8.31 -24.08
CA LEU A 104 -6.33 9.04 -24.52
C LEU A 104 -7.48 8.87 -23.54
N VAL A 105 -7.78 7.63 -23.11
CA VAL A 105 -8.82 7.36 -22.11
C VAL A 105 -8.54 8.10 -20.80
N ARG A 106 -7.27 8.15 -20.37
CA ARG A 106 -6.87 8.87 -19.16
C ARG A 106 -7.04 10.38 -19.34
N ARG A 107 -6.68 10.93 -20.50
CA ARG A 107 -6.85 12.35 -20.84
C ARG A 107 -8.33 12.74 -20.87
N ASP A 108 -9.17 11.96 -21.53
CA ASP A 108 -10.62 12.21 -21.62
C ASP A 108 -11.28 12.14 -20.25
N TYR A 109 -10.90 11.18 -19.41
CA TYR A 109 -11.35 11.13 -18.01
C TYR A 109 -10.98 12.42 -17.25
N TRP A 110 -9.75 12.91 -17.40
CA TRP A 110 -9.33 14.16 -16.76
C TRP A 110 -10.06 15.40 -17.32
N LEU A 111 -10.41 15.41 -18.61
CA LEU A 111 -11.19 16.49 -19.22
C LEU A 111 -12.64 16.50 -18.73
N GLN A 112 -13.27 15.33 -18.66
CA GLN A 112 -14.64 15.18 -18.13
C GLN A 112 -14.75 15.58 -16.65
N GLN A 113 -13.72 15.32 -15.86
CA GLN A 113 -13.68 15.74 -14.44
C GLN A 113 -13.38 17.24 -14.27
N ARG A 114 -12.68 17.86 -15.23
CA ARG A 114 -12.30 19.29 -15.16
C ARG A 114 -13.34 20.22 -15.80
N TYR A 115 -14.15 19.71 -16.72
CA TYR A 115 -15.25 20.42 -17.38
C TYR A 115 -16.48 19.52 -17.50
N PRO A 116 -17.22 19.29 -16.39
CA PRO A 116 -18.47 18.56 -16.47
C PRO A 116 -19.54 19.44 -17.16
N GLY A 117 -19.85 19.18 -18.43
CA GLY A 117 -21.04 19.73 -19.11
C GLY A 117 -20.82 20.79 -20.20
N LEU A 118 -19.83 20.61 -21.07
CA LEU A 118 -19.91 21.13 -22.45
C LEU A 118 -20.54 20.08 -23.37
#